data_AF-A0A941AMB9-F1
#
_entry.id   AF-A0A941AMB9-F1
#
_cell.length_a   1.000
_cell.length_b   1.000
_cell.length_c   1.000
_cell.angle_alpha   90.00
_cell.angle_beta   90.00
_cell.angle_gamma   90.00
#
_symmetry.space_group_name_H-M   'P 1'
#
loop_
_entity.id
_entity.type
_entity.pdbx_description
1 polymer ?
#
loop_
_entity_poly.entity_id
_entity_poly.type
_entity_poly.pdbx_seq_one_letter_code
_entity_poly.pdbx_strand_id
1 'polypeptide(L)'
;PKNRPERAELIEGAIGEGSLFHDTYGYYANGVGYETAVLPIDWEKRLVPVISGTTGGATGLCLDLHDLVLSKYAAGREKDLRFNEELVRTGRIERGRLLSLLRDMPVSETARRRIGRWIDRAFGTPGRR
;
A
#
# COMPACT_ATOMS: atom_id res chain seq x y z
N PRO A 1 15.38 -1.27 -6.22
CA PRO A 1 16.29 -1.12 -5.04
C PRO A 1 17.04 0.22 -5.09
N LYS A 2 17.08 0.95 -3.97
CA LYS A 2 17.31 2.40 -3.85
C LYS A 2 18.63 2.96 -4.46
N ASN A 3 19.57 2.13 -4.90
CA ASN A 3 20.88 2.56 -5.44
C ASN A 3 21.29 1.97 -6.80
N ARG A 4 20.40 1.30 -7.56
CA ARG A 4 20.73 0.76 -8.91
C ARG A 4 19.51 0.77 -9.85
N PRO A 5 19.31 1.82 -10.66
CA PRO A 5 18.18 1.93 -11.59
C PRO A 5 18.21 0.86 -12.70
N GLU A 6 19.39 0.45 -13.18
CA GLU A 6 19.54 -0.65 -14.17
C GLU A 6 19.10 -2.05 -13.67
N ARG A 7 18.65 -2.20 -12.42
CA ARG A 7 18.08 -3.45 -11.90
C ARG A 7 16.56 -3.53 -11.98
N ALA A 8 15.88 -2.49 -12.43
CA ALA A 8 14.43 -2.51 -12.66
C ALA A 8 14.06 -3.48 -13.80
N GLU A 9 14.83 -3.48 -14.89
CA GLU A 9 14.60 -4.35 -16.06
C GLU A 9 14.79 -5.85 -15.75
N LEU A 10 15.73 -6.19 -14.85
CA LEU A 10 15.96 -7.57 -14.41
C LEU A 10 14.84 -8.12 -13.49
N ILE A 11 14.08 -7.24 -12.85
CA ILE A 11 12.96 -7.60 -11.96
C ILE A 11 11.68 -7.84 -12.79
N GLU A 12 11.45 -7.03 -13.83
CA GLU A 12 10.32 -7.23 -14.76
C GLU A 12 10.39 -8.58 -15.48
N GLY A 13 11.59 -9.00 -15.92
CA GLY A 13 11.75 -10.27 -16.65
C GLY A 13 11.50 -11.54 -15.82
N ALA A 14 11.60 -11.48 -14.49
CA ALA A 14 11.49 -12.66 -13.61
C ALA A 14 10.20 -12.70 -12.79
N ILE A 15 9.64 -11.54 -12.41
CA ILE A 15 8.46 -11.43 -11.54
C ILE A 15 7.47 -10.34 -11.95
N GLY A 16 7.58 -9.81 -13.18
CA GLY A 16 6.66 -8.82 -13.75
C GLY A 16 5.34 -9.41 -14.29
N GLU A 17 4.47 -8.52 -14.78
CA GLU A 17 3.18 -8.90 -15.38
C GLU A 17 3.40 -9.79 -16.61
N GLY A 18 2.89 -11.02 -16.56
CA GLY A 18 3.04 -12.01 -17.64
C GLY A 18 4.27 -12.92 -17.53
N SER A 19 5.00 -12.87 -16.42
CA SER A 19 6.05 -13.85 -16.11
C SER A 19 5.46 -15.19 -15.64
N LEU A 20 6.22 -16.28 -15.73
CA LEU A 20 5.83 -17.60 -15.22
C LEU A 20 5.43 -17.54 -13.72
N PHE A 21 6.00 -16.58 -12.98
CA PHE A 21 5.68 -16.30 -11.58
C PHE A 21 4.28 -15.69 -11.41
N HIS A 22 3.87 -14.76 -12.29
CA HIS A 22 2.52 -14.18 -12.30
C HIS A 22 1.45 -15.26 -12.56
N ASP A 23 1.69 -16.13 -13.55
CA ASP A 23 0.78 -17.23 -13.89
C ASP A 23 0.69 -18.29 -12.78
N THR A 24 1.77 -18.48 -12.01
CA THR A 24 1.81 -19.51 -10.95
C THR A 24 1.22 -19.02 -9.62
N TYR A 25 1.40 -17.74 -9.26
CA TYR A 25 1.06 -17.23 -7.91
C TYR A 25 0.02 -16.12 -7.88
N GLY A 26 -0.41 -15.59 -9.04
CA GLY A 26 -1.49 -14.61 -9.14
C GLY A 26 -1.14 -13.20 -8.64
N TYR A 27 0.13 -12.91 -8.37
CA TYR A 27 0.64 -11.56 -8.08
C TYR A 27 2.01 -11.33 -8.72
N TYR A 28 2.32 -10.08 -9.08
CA TYR A 28 3.55 -9.69 -9.76
C TYR A 28 4.11 -8.37 -9.21
N ALA A 29 5.42 -8.15 -9.37
CA ALA A 29 6.09 -6.91 -8.99
C ALA A 29 6.08 -5.95 -10.18
N ASN A 30 5.32 -4.85 -10.05
CA ASN A 30 5.39 -3.76 -11.01
C ASN A 30 6.46 -2.76 -10.58
N GLY A 31 7.46 -2.54 -11.44
CA GLY A 31 8.55 -1.59 -11.21
C GLY A 31 8.09 -0.14 -11.33
N VAL A 32 7.30 0.35 -10.38
CA VAL A 32 6.91 1.76 -10.35
C VAL A 32 7.98 2.59 -9.61
N GLY A 33 8.46 3.65 -10.26
CA GLY A 33 9.32 4.65 -9.63
C GLY A 33 8.65 5.30 -8.42
N TYR A 34 9.48 5.91 -7.56
CA TYR A 34 9.12 6.55 -6.28
C TYR A 34 7.93 7.53 -6.34
N GLU A 35 7.55 7.97 -7.54
CA GLU A 35 6.63 9.08 -7.78
C GLU A 35 5.16 8.67 -7.96
N THR A 36 4.84 7.37 -7.97
CA THR A 36 3.46 6.92 -8.25
C THR A 36 2.59 6.74 -7.01
N ALA A 37 3.19 6.57 -5.83
CA ALA A 37 2.47 6.36 -4.57
C ALA A 37 2.57 7.60 -3.67
N VAL A 38 1.44 8.27 -3.42
CA VAL A 38 1.38 9.31 -2.40
C VAL A 38 1.35 8.63 -1.04
N LEU A 39 2.36 8.88 -0.21
CA LEU A 39 2.56 8.24 1.08
C LEU A 39 2.79 9.30 2.17
N PRO A 40 2.50 9.01 3.46
CA PRO A 40 2.78 9.95 4.52
C PRO A 40 4.28 10.17 4.65
N ILE A 41 4.67 11.36 5.16
CA ILE A 41 6.07 11.67 5.45
C ILE A 41 6.69 10.54 6.31
N ASP A 42 7.97 10.26 6.05
CA ASP A 42 8.76 9.26 6.76
C ASP A 42 8.25 7.81 6.65
N TRP A 43 7.45 7.47 5.63
CA TRP A 43 6.96 6.09 5.41
C TRP A 43 8.08 5.04 5.33
N GLU A 44 9.26 5.41 4.82
CA GLU A 44 10.42 4.51 4.72
C GLU A 44 10.86 3.98 6.09
N LYS A 45 10.69 4.78 7.17
CA LYS A 45 11.01 4.38 8.54
C LYS A 45 10.04 3.34 9.10
N ARG A 46 8.90 3.14 8.42
CA ARG A 46 7.83 2.20 8.78
C ARG A 46 7.76 1.00 7.85
N LEU A 47 8.79 0.79 7.02
CA LEU A 47 8.89 -0.41 6.21
C LEU A 47 8.94 -1.66 7.09
N VAL A 48 8.07 -2.62 6.79
CA VAL A 48 7.97 -3.90 7.47
C VAL A 48 8.87 -4.90 6.73
N PRO A 49 9.91 -5.46 7.38
CA PRO A 49 10.72 -6.51 6.78
C PRO A 49 9.92 -7.81 6.70
N VAL A 50 9.87 -8.40 5.51
CA VAL A 50 9.23 -9.69 5.25
C VAL A 50 10.30 -10.66 4.76
N ILE A 51 10.45 -11.75 5.50
CA ILE A 51 11.36 -12.85 5.19
C ILE A 51 10.49 -14.10 5.04
N SER A 52 10.53 -14.73 3.87
CA SER A 52 9.87 -16.02 3.64
C SER A 52 10.91 -17.08 3.21
N GLY A 53 10.60 -18.37 3.41
CA GLY A 53 11.48 -19.45 2.97
C GLY A 53 11.75 -19.45 1.45
N THR A 54 10.88 -18.79 0.68
CA THR A 54 10.98 -18.60 -0.77
C THR A 54 11.81 -17.39 -1.20
N THR A 55 12.25 -16.52 -0.29
CA THR A 55 13.00 -15.30 -0.66
C THR A 55 14.50 -15.54 -0.91
N GLY A 56 14.98 -16.79 -0.86
CA GLY A 56 16.37 -17.14 -1.17
C GLY A 56 17.41 -16.47 -0.25
N GLY A 57 17.00 -16.03 0.95
CA GLY A 57 17.84 -15.28 1.90
C GLY A 57 17.78 -13.75 1.77
N ALA A 58 16.97 -13.20 0.87
CA ALA A 58 16.74 -11.75 0.77
C ALA A 58 15.59 -11.27 1.68
N THR A 59 15.70 -10.06 2.20
CA THR A 59 14.61 -9.41 2.96
C THR A 59 13.80 -8.50 2.03
N GLY A 60 12.51 -8.80 1.87
CA GLY A 60 11.57 -7.87 1.24
C GLY A 60 11.20 -6.75 2.21
N LEU A 61 11.13 -5.50 1.74
CA LEU A 61 10.63 -4.38 2.54
C LEU A 61 9.25 -4.01 2.03
N CYS A 62 8.24 -4.25 2.86
CA CYS A 62 6.84 -3.96 2.55
C CYS A 62 6.37 -2.69 3.26
N LEU A 63 5.40 -1.98 2.66
CA LEU A 63 4.77 -0.83 3.32
C LEU A 63 4.02 -1.27 4.58
N ASP A 64 3.98 -0.40 5.59
CA ASP A 64 3.03 -0.54 6.69
C ASP A 64 1.60 -0.52 6.14
N LEU A 65 0.71 -1.31 6.75
CA LEU A 65 -0.68 -1.42 6.30
C LEU A 65 -1.41 -0.07 6.29
N HIS A 66 -1.11 0.81 7.24
CA HIS A 66 -1.75 2.14 7.31
C HIS A 66 -1.25 3.05 6.17
N ASP A 67 0.03 2.97 5.83
CA ASP A 67 0.62 3.72 4.72
C ASP A 67 0.04 3.23 3.38
N LEU A 68 -0.12 1.91 3.22
CA LEU A 68 -0.77 1.31 2.04
C LEU A 68 -2.22 1.79 1.89
N VAL A 69 -3.01 1.75 2.97
CA VAL A 69 -4.40 2.20 2.98
C VAL A 69 -4.52 3.68 2.59
N LEU A 70 -3.66 4.53 3.18
CA LEU A 70 -3.64 5.96 2.86
C LEU A 70 -3.21 6.23 1.42
N SER A 71 -2.26 5.47 0.88
CA SER A 71 -1.85 5.59 -0.52
C SER A 71 -2.99 5.24 -1.48
N LYS A 72 -3.73 4.18 -1.16
CA LYS A 72 -4.94 3.78 -1.91
C LYS A 72 -6.05 4.82 -1.82
N TYR A 73 -6.28 5.40 -0.65
CA TYR A 73 -7.21 6.52 -0.52
C TYR A 73 -6.74 7.76 -1.29
N ALA A 74 -5.45 8.07 -1.32
CA ALA A 74 -4.95 9.19 -2.11
C ALA A 74 -5.21 8.98 -3.61
N ALA A 75 -4.99 7.76 -4.12
CA ALA A 75 -5.28 7.40 -5.51
C ALA A 75 -6.78 7.44 -5.85
N GLY A 76 -7.65 7.08 -4.90
CA GLY A 76 -9.09 7.33 -4.96
C GLY A 76 -9.85 6.59 -6.06
N ARG A 77 -9.35 5.45 -6.55
CA ARG A 77 -10.04 4.60 -7.54
C ARG A 77 -11.13 3.79 -6.84
N GLU A 78 -12.24 3.52 -7.52
CA GLU A 78 -13.38 2.80 -6.91
C GLU A 78 -12.99 1.42 -6.35
N LYS A 79 -12.14 0.68 -7.07
CA LYS A 79 -11.60 -0.62 -6.61
C LYS A 79 -10.76 -0.51 -5.33
N ASP A 80 -10.05 0.60 -5.15
CA ASP A 80 -9.18 0.84 -3.99
C ASP A 80 -10.01 1.13 -2.73
N LEU A 81 -11.20 1.75 -2.89
CA LEU A 81 -12.12 1.97 -1.77
C LEU A 81 -12.65 0.64 -1.20
N ARG A 82 -13.09 -0.28 -2.05
CA ARG A 82 -13.53 -1.62 -1.61
C ARG A 82 -12.41 -2.40 -0.94
N PHE A 83 -11.21 -2.38 -1.53
CA PHE A 83 -10.03 -3.02 -0.91
C PHE A 83 -9.77 -2.49 0.50
N ASN A 84 -9.81 -1.16 0.69
CA ASN A 84 -9.58 -0.55 2.00
C ASN A 84 -10.68 -0.91 3.01
N GLU A 85 -11.94 -0.96 2.60
CA GLU A 85 -13.05 -1.40 3.46
C GLU A 85 -12.87 -2.83 3.95
N GLU A 86 -12.50 -3.77 3.07
CA GLU A 86 -12.23 -5.15 3.49
C GLU A 86 -11.01 -5.24 4.41
N LEU A 87 -9.96 -4.48 4.13
CA LEU A 87 -8.76 -4.48 4.97
C LEU A 87 -9.04 -3.95 6.38
N VAL A 88 -9.88 -2.91 6.52
CA VAL A 88 -10.36 -2.40 7.82
C VAL A 88 -11.15 -3.48 8.58
N ARG A 89 -11.99 -4.27 7.90
CA ARG A 89 -12.75 -5.37 8.53
C ARG A 89 -11.87 -6.48 9.10
N THR A 90 -10.63 -6.64 8.64
CA THR A 90 -9.71 -7.62 9.21
C THR A 90 -9.26 -7.30 10.64
N GLY A 91 -9.58 -6.10 11.15
CA GLY A 91 -9.18 -5.64 12.49
C GLY A 91 -7.70 -5.25 12.60
N ARG A 92 -6.95 -5.28 11.50
CA ARG A 92 -5.51 -4.93 11.46
C ARG A 92 -5.22 -3.45 11.24
N ILE A 93 -6.26 -2.63 11.02
CA ILE A 93 -6.15 -1.20 10.74
C ILE A 93 -6.79 -0.41 11.86
N GLU A 94 -6.06 0.54 12.43
CA GLU A 94 -6.52 1.40 13.51
C GLU A 94 -6.93 2.76 12.98
N ARG A 95 -8.17 3.18 13.27
CA ARG A 95 -8.70 4.49 12.85
C ARG A 95 -7.82 5.65 13.34
N GLY A 96 -7.43 5.61 14.62
CA GLY A 96 -6.61 6.67 15.23
C GLY A 96 -5.27 6.84 14.52
N ARG A 97 -4.63 5.72 14.16
CA ARG A 97 -3.36 5.71 13.43
C ARG A 97 -3.50 6.24 12.00
N LEU A 98 -4.56 5.86 11.28
CA LEU A 98 -4.84 6.41 9.95
C LEU A 98 -5.04 7.93 9.99
N LEU A 99 -5.83 8.44 10.94
CA LEU A 99 -6.07 9.88 11.07
C LEU A 99 -4.80 10.64 11.47
N SER A 100 -3.94 10.01 12.28
CA SER A 100 -2.64 10.56 12.63
C SER A 100 -1.75 10.72 11.40
N LEU A 101 -1.54 9.62 10.67
CA LEU A 101 -0.71 9.60 9.46
C LEU A 101 -1.31 10.43 8.32
N LEU A 102 -2.64 10.55 8.25
CA LEU A 102 -3.31 11.41 7.28
C LEU A 102 -2.86 12.87 7.42
N ARG A 103 -2.48 13.35 8.60
CA ARG A 103 -1.95 14.72 8.77
C ARG A 103 -0.60 14.92 8.07
N ASP A 104 0.17 13.86 7.94
CA ASP A 104 1.51 13.88 7.34
C ASP A 104 1.49 13.55 5.84
N MET A 105 0.29 13.41 5.24
CA MET A 105 0.15 13.19 3.80
C MET A 105 0.42 14.47 2.99
N PRO A 106 1.22 14.41 1.91
CA PRO A 106 1.46 15.51 0.99
C PRO A 106 0.31 15.62 -0.02
N VAL A 107 -0.89 15.91 0.48
CA VAL A 107 -2.12 16.09 -0.32
C VAL A 107 -2.78 17.42 -0.01
N SER A 108 -3.61 17.93 -0.94
CA SER A 108 -4.39 19.15 -0.70
C SER A 108 -5.39 18.95 0.45
N GLU A 109 -5.78 20.05 1.12
CA GLU A 109 -6.78 20.00 2.21
C GLU A 109 -8.13 19.43 1.76
N THR A 110 -8.51 19.66 0.51
CA THR A 110 -9.72 19.05 -0.09
C THR A 110 -9.57 17.53 -0.20
N ALA A 111 -8.42 17.04 -0.66
CA ALA A 111 -8.14 15.61 -0.71
C ALA A 111 -8.07 15.01 0.71
N ARG A 112 -7.41 15.68 1.65
CA ARG A 112 -7.32 15.27 3.06
C ARG A 112 -8.70 15.09 3.69
N ARG A 113 -9.60 16.08 3.54
CA ARG A 113 -10.99 16.01 4.02
C ARG A 113 -11.78 14.87 3.38
N ARG A 114 -11.60 14.64 2.07
CA ARG A 114 -12.24 13.52 1.36
C ARG A 114 -11.78 12.17 1.91
N ILE A 115 -10.47 12.00 2.12
CA ILE A 115 -9.88 10.78 2.70
C ILE A 115 -10.42 10.57 4.13
N GLY A 116 -10.49 11.62 4.94
CA GLY A 116 -11.09 11.57 6.27
C GLY A 116 -12.52 11.01 6.27
N ARG A 117 -13.37 11.48 5.34
CA ARG A 117 -14.74 10.94 5.18
C ARG A 117 -14.76 9.46 4.80
N TRP A 118 -13.82 9.00 3.98
CA TRP A 118 -13.73 7.58 3.63
C TRP A 118 -13.27 6.70 4.79
N ILE A 119 -12.32 7.19 5.60
CA ILE A 119 -11.94 6.55 6.86
C ILE A 119 -13.18 6.45 7.75
N ASP A 120 -13.89 7.55 7.97
CA ASP A 120 -15.09 7.56 8.83
C ASP A 120 -16.17 6.59 8.32
N ARG A 121 -16.38 6.50 7.00
CA ARG A 121 -17.31 5.51 6.42
C ARG A 121 -16.86 4.07 6.67
N ALA A 122 -15.57 3.78 6.50
CA ALA A 122 -15.03 2.42 6.67
C ALA A 122 -15.15 1.93 8.12
N PHE A 123 -15.00 2.82 9.11
CA PHE A 123 -15.15 2.50 10.53
C PHE A 123 -16.56 2.73 11.09
N GLY A 124 -17.35 3.58 10.45
CA GLY A 124 -18.70 3.96 10.85
C GLY A 124 -19.81 3.14 10.20
N THR A 125 -19.46 2.04 9.51
CA THR A 125 -20.43 1.03 9.10
C THR A 125 -20.37 -0.12 10.10
N PRO A 126 -21.22 -0.13 11.15
CA PRO A 126 -21.43 -1.35 11.91
C PRO A 126 -22.04 -2.36 10.95
N GLY A 127 -21.32 -3.45 10.70
CA GLY A 127 -21.88 -4.61 10.03
C GLY A 127 -23.17 -5.02 10.74
N ARG A 128 -24.23 -5.09 9.95
CA ARG A 128 -25.45 -5.83 10.23
C ARG A 128 -25.08 -7.18 10.85
N ARG A 129 -25.75 -7.48 11.96
CA ARG A 129 -25.69 -8.72 12.76
C ARG A 129 -25.60 -9.98 11.91
#